data_AF-A0A8C7WX73-F1
#
_entry.id   AF-A0A8C7WX73-F1
#
_cell.length_a   1.000
_cell.length_b   1.000
_cell.length_c   1.000
_cell.angle_alpha   90.00
_cell.angle_beta   90.00
_cell.angle_gamma   90.00
#
_symmetry.space_group_name_H-M   'P 1'
#
loop_
_entity.id
_entity.type
_entity.pdbx_description
1 polymer ?
#
loop_
_entity_poly.entity_id
_entity_poly.type
_entity_poly.pdbx_seq_one_letter_code
_entity_poly.pdbx_strand_id
1 'polypeptide(L)'
;MQACSTDFSFFQPPKTSKGSVTKPLHFNGQDFSTLLQECLQRKGLFEDDSFPATVESLGFKELGHKSNKVKNIVWKRPKVGGWLGGGV
;
A
#
# COMPACT_ATOMS: atom_id res chain seq x y z
N MET A 1 -34.84 31.54 -18.36
CA MET A 1 -34.31 30.33 -19.04
C MET A 1 -32.84 30.61 -19.34
N GLN A 2 -31.91 30.07 -18.55
CA GLN A 2 -30.48 30.33 -18.75
C GLN A 2 -29.93 29.28 -19.72
N ALA A 3 -29.33 29.72 -20.82
CA ALA A 3 -28.72 28.84 -21.82
C ALA A 3 -27.49 28.10 -21.24
N CYS A 4 -27.43 26.79 -21.46
CA CYS A 4 -26.20 26.01 -21.34
C CYS A 4 -25.24 26.49 -22.43
N SER A 5 -24.20 27.25 -22.06
CA SER A 5 -23.12 27.60 -22.97
C SER A 5 -22.39 26.32 -23.37
N THR A 6 -22.49 25.96 -24.65
CA THR A 6 -21.90 24.76 -25.25
C THR A 6 -20.46 25.02 -25.71
N ASP A 7 -19.71 25.85 -24.98
CA ASP A 7 -18.33 26.11 -25.36
C ASP A 7 -17.41 25.04 -24.73
N PHE A 8 -17.21 23.97 -25.48
CA PHE A 8 -16.32 22.85 -25.16
C PHE A 8 -14.84 23.28 -25.09
N SER A 9 -14.50 24.52 -25.45
CA SER A 9 -13.12 25.03 -25.45
C SER A 9 -12.61 25.52 -24.09
N PHE A 10 -13.48 25.65 -23.07
CA PHE A 10 -13.07 26.06 -21.73
C PHE A 10 -12.73 24.89 -20.79
N PHE A 11 -13.09 23.66 -21.13
CA PHE A 11 -12.69 22.50 -20.35
C PHE A 11 -11.31 22.04 -20.79
N GLN A 12 -10.25 22.73 -20.32
CA GLN A 12 -8.93 22.12 -20.32
C GLN A 12 -9.01 20.90 -19.41
N PRO A 13 -8.91 19.66 -19.92
CA PRO A 13 -8.90 18.49 -19.06
C PRO A 13 -7.76 18.69 -18.05
N PRO A 14 -7.98 18.36 -16.76
CA PRO A 14 -6.94 18.52 -15.75
C PRO A 14 -5.63 17.92 -16.27
N LYS A 15 -4.56 18.72 -16.36
CA LYS A 15 -3.22 18.31 -16.82
C LYS A 15 -2.52 17.31 -15.88
N THR A 16 -3.27 16.64 -15.01
CA THR A 16 -2.73 15.75 -14.01
C THR A 16 -3.00 14.33 -14.44
N SER A 17 -2.02 13.74 -15.14
CA SER A 17 -1.90 12.30 -15.45
C SER A 17 -1.82 11.39 -14.21
N LYS A 18 -2.23 11.87 -13.03
CA LYS A 18 -2.20 11.14 -11.76
C LYS A 18 -3.14 9.94 -11.84
N GLY A 19 -2.68 8.78 -11.39
CA GLY A 19 -3.40 7.52 -11.50
C GLY A 19 -3.08 6.71 -12.76
N SER A 20 -2.24 7.24 -13.66
CA SER A 20 -1.63 6.47 -14.75
C SER A 20 -0.57 5.50 -14.22
N VAL A 21 -0.25 4.46 -14.98
CA VAL A 21 0.88 3.54 -14.71
C VAL A 21 2.20 4.30 -14.52
N THR A 22 2.41 5.38 -15.27
CA THR A 22 3.63 6.21 -15.19
C THR A 22 3.60 7.26 -14.07
N LYS A 23 2.44 7.48 -13.44
CA LYS A 23 2.27 8.43 -12.34
C LYS A 23 1.19 7.94 -11.38
N PRO A 24 1.44 6.84 -10.65
CA PRO A 24 0.47 6.28 -9.74
C PRO A 24 0.18 7.25 -8.59
N LEU A 25 -1.02 7.16 -8.03
CA LEU A 25 -1.36 7.86 -6.80
C LEU A 25 -0.82 7.08 -5.61
N HIS A 26 -0.25 7.80 -4.62
CA HIS A 26 0.16 7.19 -3.37
C HIS A 26 -1.06 6.81 -2.54
N PHE A 27 -1.19 5.53 -2.21
CA PHE A 27 -2.23 5.05 -1.33
C PHE A 27 -1.96 5.54 0.09
N ASN A 28 -2.95 6.17 0.74
CA ASN A 28 -2.83 6.78 2.06
C ASN A 28 -1.60 7.71 2.23
N GLY A 29 -1.15 8.35 1.14
CA GLY A 29 0.03 9.22 1.18
C GLY A 29 1.35 8.51 1.40
N GLN A 30 1.39 7.17 1.33
CA GLN A 30 2.62 6.39 1.51
C GLN A 30 3.53 6.51 0.29
N ASP A 31 4.73 7.05 0.48
CA ASP A 31 5.79 7.14 -0.54
C ASP A 31 6.89 6.11 -0.25
N PHE A 32 7.07 5.14 -1.17
CA PHE A 32 8.02 4.05 -0.97
C PHE A 32 9.46 4.51 -0.75
N SER A 33 9.92 5.51 -1.52
CA SER A 33 11.30 5.98 -1.46
C SER A 33 11.61 6.61 -0.11
N THR A 34 10.68 7.42 0.39
CA THR A 34 10.76 8.06 1.70
C THR A 34 10.75 7.02 2.82
N LEU A 35 9.78 6.10 2.81
CA LEU A 35 9.66 5.04 3.82
C LEU A 35 10.90 4.13 3.86
N LEU A 36 11.44 3.77 2.69
CA LEU A 36 12.66 2.97 2.59
C LEU A 36 13.85 3.71 3.20
N GLN A 37 14.04 4.99 2.86
CA GLN A 37 15.14 5.79 3.38
C GLN A 37 15.07 5.89 4.91
N GLU A 38 13.89 6.15 5.48
CA GLU A 38 13.70 6.23 6.93
C GLU A 38 14.04 4.92 7.64
N CYS A 39 13.61 3.78 7.08
CA CYS A 39 13.93 2.47 7.63
C CYS A 39 15.44 2.19 7.61
N LEU A 40 16.11 2.52 6.50
CA LEU A 40 17.56 2.37 6.36
C LEU A 40 18.32 3.26 7.35
N GLN A 41 17.93 4.53 7.50
CA GLN A 41 18.54 5.46 8.44
C GLN A 41 18.40 4.98 9.89
N ARG A 42 17.21 4.47 10.25
CA ARG A 42 16.93 3.90 11.57
C ARG A 42 17.53 2.50 11.77
N LYS A 43 18.06 1.87 10.72
CA LYS A 43 18.49 0.46 10.71
C LYS A 43 17.39 -0.50 11.19
N GLY A 44 16.15 -0.18 10.84
CA GLY A 44 14.96 -0.91 11.24
C GLY A 44 14.24 -1.52 10.04
N LEU A 45 13.39 -2.52 10.31
CA LEU A 45 12.48 -3.05 9.30
C LEU A 45 11.23 -2.17 9.23
N PHE A 46 10.64 -2.09 8.04
CA PHE A 46 9.35 -1.44 7.85
C PHE A 46 8.22 -2.28 8.48
N GLU A 47 7.33 -1.59 9.17
CA GLU A 47 6.04 -2.05 9.66
C GLU A 47 4.97 -1.12 9.06
N ASP A 48 3.90 -1.69 8.51
CA ASP A 48 2.88 -0.93 7.77
C ASP A 48 1.75 -0.49 8.72
N ASP A 49 1.66 0.82 8.97
CA ASP A 49 0.59 1.40 9.79
C ASP A 49 -0.77 1.44 9.08
N SER A 50 -0.78 1.49 7.74
CA SER A 50 -2.02 1.43 6.94
C SER A 50 -2.57 0.01 6.83
N PHE A 51 -1.72 -1.00 7.01
CA PHE A 51 -2.09 -2.41 6.98
C PHE A 51 -1.32 -3.21 8.04
N PRO A 52 -1.67 -3.04 9.33
CA PRO A 52 -0.90 -3.59 10.43
C PRO A 52 -0.98 -5.12 10.48
N ALA A 53 0.01 -5.77 11.07
CA ALA A 53 0.04 -7.23 11.25
C ALA A 53 -0.90 -7.70 12.37
N THR A 54 -2.16 -7.31 12.33
CA THR A 54 -3.20 -7.63 13.34
C THR A 54 -4.31 -8.48 12.71
N VAL A 55 -5.22 -8.98 13.56
CA VAL A 55 -6.38 -9.76 13.09
C VAL A 55 -7.32 -8.92 12.23
N GLU A 56 -7.38 -7.60 12.44
CA GLU A 56 -8.22 -6.69 11.65
C GLU A 56 -7.82 -6.68 10.17
N SER A 57 -6.52 -6.82 9.89
CA SER A 57 -5.99 -6.93 8.52
C SER A 57 -6.28 -8.28 7.86
N LEU A 58 -6.65 -9.31 8.62
CA LEU A 58 -7.06 -10.61 8.06
C LEU A 58 -8.49 -10.56 7.50
N GLY A 59 -9.35 -9.71 8.06
CA GLY A 59 -10.71 -9.48 7.60
C GLY A 59 -11.77 -9.60 8.68
N PHE A 60 -13.02 -9.73 8.24
CA PHE A 60 -14.20 -9.69 9.11
C PHE A 60 -14.95 -11.02 9.12
N LYS A 61 -15.95 -11.15 10.00
CA LYS A 61 -16.81 -12.34 10.15
C LYS A 61 -15.99 -13.60 10.46
N GLU A 62 -15.81 -14.47 9.46
CA GLU A 62 -15.08 -15.74 9.54
C GLU A 62 -13.58 -15.56 9.84
N LEU A 63 -13.03 -14.37 9.60
CA LEU A 63 -11.64 -14.03 9.91
C LEU A 63 -11.51 -12.97 11.01
N GLY A 64 -12.61 -12.62 11.68
CA GLY A 64 -12.58 -11.66 12.79
C GLY A 64 -12.03 -12.28 14.08
N HIS A 65 -11.78 -11.42 15.09
CA HIS A 65 -11.24 -11.78 16.41
C HIS A 65 -11.90 -12.96 17.13
N LYS A 66 -13.20 -13.19 16.89
CA LYS A 66 -13.97 -14.28 17.53
C LYS A 66 -13.82 -15.62 16.82
N SER A 67 -13.21 -15.65 15.63
CA SER A 67 -13.07 -16.86 14.83
C SER A 67 -11.97 -17.76 15.36
N ASN A 68 -12.23 -19.07 15.39
CA ASN A 68 -11.20 -20.06 15.68
C ASN A 68 -10.15 -20.14 14.55
N LYS A 69 -10.45 -19.66 13.34
CA LYS A 69 -9.56 -19.72 12.17
C LYS A 69 -8.32 -18.84 12.32
N VAL A 70 -8.38 -17.77 13.13
CA VAL A 70 -7.29 -16.79 13.27
C VAL A 70 -6.43 -17.00 14.52
N LYS A 71 -6.84 -17.86 15.45
CA LYS A 71 -6.18 -18.05 16.76
C LYS A 71 -4.71 -18.48 16.68
N ASN A 72 -4.33 -19.16 15.60
CA ASN A 72 -2.98 -19.73 15.43
C ASN A 72 -2.19 -19.08 14.27
N ILE A 73 -2.63 -17.91 13.80
CA ILE A 73 -1.93 -17.20 12.72
C ILE A 73 -0.77 -16.41 13.30
N VAL A 74 0.40 -16.53 12.66
CA VAL A 74 1.62 -15.79 13.01
C VAL A 74 2.15 -15.12 11.76
N TRP A 75 2.31 -13.80 11.82
CA TRP A 75 2.92 -13.02 10.75
C TRP A 75 4.42 -13.28 10.69
N LYS A 76 4.92 -13.61 9.49
CA LYS A 76 6.34 -13.92 9.27
C LYS A 76 6.84 -13.15 8.06
N ARG A 77 8.08 -12.66 8.16
CA ARG A 77 8.80 -12.09 7.03
C ARG A 77 9.48 -13.23 6.23
N PRO A 78 9.41 -13.23 4.89
CA PRO A 78 10.21 -14.14 4.09
C PRO A 78 11.69 -13.98 4.42
N LYS A 79 12.40 -15.09 4.70
CA LYS A 79 13.86 -15.07 4.85
C LYS A 79 14.47 -15.11 3.46
N VAL A 80 15.33 -14.15 3.14
CA VAL A 80 16.18 -14.21 1.94
C VAL A 80 17.24 -15.28 2.20
N GLY A 81 16.95 -16.55 1.87
CA GLY A 81 17.82 -17.66 2.27
C GLY A 81 17.41 -19.05 1.78
N GLY A 82 16.94 -19.17 0.54
CA GLY A 82 16.73 -20.46 -0.13
C GLY A 82 17.22 -20.51 -1.58
N TRP A 83 17.99 -19.52 -2.02
CA TRP A 83 18.44 -19.40 -3.42
C TRP A 83 19.92 -18.98 -3.56
N LEU A 84 20.79 -19.34 -2.61
CA LEU A 84 22.24 -19.33 -2.85
C LEU A 84 22.90 -20.50 -2.12
N GLY A 85 23.27 -21.52 -2.90
CA GLY A 85 24.45 -22.31 -2.61
C GLY A 85 25.70 -21.45 -2.81
N GLY A 86 26.71 -21.67 -1.96
CA GLY A 86 27.95 -20.89 -1.84
C GLY A 86 28.07 -20.44 -0.39
N GLY A 87 28.65 -21.23 0.53
CA GLY A 87 29.99 -21.79 0.42
C GLY A 87 30.98 -20.70 0.82
N VAL A 88 31.15 -20.52 2.14
CA VAL A 88 32.42 -20.03 2.69
C VAL A 88 33.37 -21.22 2.84
#